data_AF-A0A6P2AHP4-F1
#
_entry.id   AF-A0A6P2AHP4-F1
#
_cell.length_a   1.000
_cell.length_b   1.000
_cell.length_c   1.000
_cell.angle_alpha   90.00
_cell.angle_beta   90.00
_cell.angle_gamma   90.00
#
_symmetry.space_group_name_H-M   'P 1'
#
loop_
_entity.id
_entity.type
_entity.pdbx_description
1 polymer ?
#
loop_
_entity_poly.entity_id
_entity_poly.type
_entity_poly.pdbx_seq_one_letter_code
_entity_poly.pdbx_strand_id
1 'polypeptide(L)'
;MRVPEFPEANHPLLDSLKTQRDSELLRQFQDYPDQGKFFAAIFYRYYPIVYGLILQNLVTPEVTNYLLALVWRQFFYEMRGLVFEDLPLDSLQDWLIYHTGAFLREVSVPEMITYDLETTPPPLWCYVEQGLENLDPLSRFILVMSEKFNWNQTRIIAYLQAEGQTISLEEVNHYLEQGYTDLQASLPADIRAIYLESYG
;
A
#
# COMPACT_ATOMS: atom_id res chain seq x y z
N MET A 1 13.32 -20.00 -1.61
CA MET A 1 12.88 -18.59 -1.53
C MET A 1 13.20 -18.07 -0.15
N ARG A 2 13.83 -16.90 -0.06
CA ARG A 2 14.04 -16.19 1.22
C ARG A 2 12.76 -15.42 1.53
N VAL A 3 12.36 -15.40 2.80
CA VAL A 3 11.25 -14.55 3.27
C VAL A 3 11.70 -13.10 3.13
N PRO A 4 10.90 -12.20 2.52
CA PRO A 4 11.26 -10.79 2.40
C PRO A 4 11.50 -10.16 3.77
N GLU A 5 12.55 -9.34 3.88
CA GLU A 5 12.79 -8.53 5.07
C GLU A 5 12.20 -7.14 4.85
N PHE A 6 11.57 -6.59 5.89
CA PHE A 6 10.82 -5.34 5.81
C PHE A 6 11.33 -4.34 6.87
N PRO A 7 11.33 -3.03 6.58
CA PRO A 7 11.78 -1.97 7.51
C PRO A 7 11.14 -2.04 8.90
N GLU A 8 9.90 -2.50 8.97
CA GLU A 8 9.08 -2.69 10.17
C GLU A 8 9.76 -3.55 11.24
N ALA A 9 10.60 -4.51 10.83
CA ALA A 9 11.20 -5.47 11.74
C ALA A 9 12.00 -4.82 12.88
N ASN A 10 12.75 -3.77 12.56
CA ASN A 10 13.70 -3.13 13.47
C ASN A 10 13.34 -1.68 13.81
N HIS A 11 12.11 -1.28 13.48
CA HIS A 11 11.72 0.11 13.58
C HIS A 11 11.29 0.51 15.01
N PRO A 12 11.89 1.55 15.64
CA PRO A 12 11.59 1.95 17.02
C PRO A 12 10.12 2.27 17.29
N LEU A 13 9.44 2.90 16.33
CA LEU A 13 7.99 3.20 16.42
C LEU A 13 7.12 1.94 16.60
N LEU A 14 7.59 0.75 16.23
CA LEU A 14 6.82 -0.48 16.32
C LEU A 14 7.15 -1.30 17.58
N ASP A 15 8.19 -0.96 18.34
CA ASP A 15 8.65 -1.80 19.47
C ASP A 15 7.60 -1.95 20.57
N SER A 16 6.92 -0.86 20.94
CA SER A 16 5.83 -0.89 21.92
C SER A 16 4.57 -1.59 21.39
N LEU A 17 4.42 -1.72 20.07
CA LEU A 17 3.26 -2.32 19.41
C LEU A 17 3.41 -3.85 19.28
N LYS A 18 4.66 -4.36 19.20
CA LYS A 18 4.96 -5.79 19.04
C LYS A 18 4.32 -6.68 20.12
N THR A 19 4.11 -6.17 21.33
CA THR A 19 3.53 -6.91 22.46
C THR A 19 2.04 -6.68 22.67
N GLN A 20 1.41 -5.75 21.94
CA GLN A 20 -0.01 -5.47 22.07
C GLN A 20 -0.88 -6.59 21.52
N ARG A 21 -2.09 -6.73 22.05
CA ARG A 21 -3.09 -7.70 21.56
C ARG A 21 -3.65 -7.24 20.21
N ASP A 22 -4.07 -8.20 19.39
CA ASP A 22 -4.58 -7.94 18.05
C ASP A 22 -5.81 -7.04 18.04
N SER A 23 -6.72 -7.25 19.01
CA SER A 23 -7.91 -6.41 19.15
C SER A 23 -7.58 -4.96 19.51
N GLU A 24 -6.48 -4.73 20.24
CA GLU A 24 -6.03 -3.39 20.57
C GLU A 24 -5.37 -2.71 19.37
N LEU A 25 -4.51 -3.43 18.64
CA LEU A 25 -3.89 -2.92 17.41
C LEU A 25 -4.93 -2.62 16.34
N LEU A 26 -5.91 -3.50 16.13
CA LEU A 26 -6.97 -3.27 15.16
C LEU A 26 -7.79 -2.04 15.55
N ARG A 27 -8.20 -1.93 16.82
CA ARG A 27 -8.96 -0.77 17.29
C ARG A 27 -8.16 0.51 17.10
N GLN A 28 -6.86 0.52 17.41
CA GLN A 28 -6.02 1.69 17.18
C GLN A 28 -5.86 2.03 15.70
N PHE A 29 -5.75 1.03 14.82
CA PHE A 29 -5.77 1.24 13.37
C PHE A 29 -7.08 1.88 12.89
N GLN A 30 -8.21 1.51 13.49
CA GLN A 30 -9.53 2.07 13.18
C GLN A 30 -9.73 3.48 13.76
N ASP A 31 -9.34 3.69 15.02
CA ASP A 31 -9.56 4.94 15.76
C ASP A 31 -8.62 6.08 15.31
N TYR A 32 -7.43 5.74 14.80
CA TYR A 32 -6.38 6.69 14.40
C TYR A 32 -5.97 6.50 12.93
N PRO A 33 -6.86 6.85 11.96
CA PRO A 33 -6.59 6.64 10.54
C PRO A 33 -5.43 7.49 9.98
N ASP A 34 -4.97 8.49 10.74
CA ASP A 34 -3.82 9.35 10.46
C ASP A 34 -2.48 8.77 10.99
N GLN A 35 -2.50 7.62 11.68
CA GLN A 35 -1.33 6.93 12.21
C GLN A 35 -1.17 5.56 11.55
N GLY A 36 -0.21 5.45 10.63
CA GLY A 36 -0.04 4.22 9.87
C GLY A 36 0.78 3.12 10.54
N LYS A 37 1.46 3.42 11.65
CA LYS A 37 2.24 2.44 12.42
C LYS A 37 1.42 1.25 12.90
N PHE A 38 0.11 1.41 13.15
CA PHE A 38 -0.74 0.31 13.61
C PHE A 38 -0.96 -0.72 12.51
N PHE A 39 -1.22 -0.26 11.27
CA PHE A 39 -1.29 -1.14 10.11
C PHE A 39 0.06 -1.79 9.82
N ALA A 40 1.16 -1.02 9.88
CA ALA A 40 2.52 -1.56 9.70
C ALA A 40 2.85 -2.64 10.74
N ALA A 41 2.42 -2.48 12.00
CA ALA A 41 2.59 -3.49 13.04
C ALA A 41 1.76 -4.76 12.77
N ILE A 42 0.51 -4.62 12.33
CA ILE A 42 -0.34 -5.76 11.93
C ILE A 42 0.30 -6.48 10.74
N PHE A 43 0.73 -5.73 9.71
CA PHE A 43 1.45 -6.26 8.56
C PHE A 43 2.66 -7.07 9.00
N TYR A 44 3.57 -6.47 9.77
CA TYR A 44 4.77 -7.14 10.23
C TYR A 44 4.50 -8.43 11.01
N ARG A 45 3.46 -8.44 11.85
CA ARG A 45 3.07 -9.61 12.66
C ARG A 45 2.59 -10.77 11.79
N TYR A 46 1.81 -10.49 10.74
CA TYR A 46 1.08 -11.54 10.01
C TYR A 46 1.56 -11.78 8.59
N TYR A 47 2.44 -10.94 8.02
CA TYR A 47 2.94 -11.15 6.67
C TYR A 47 3.55 -12.55 6.48
N PRO A 48 4.24 -13.21 7.45
CA PRO A 48 4.82 -14.53 7.19
C PRO A 48 3.73 -15.59 6.96
N ILE A 49 2.59 -15.48 7.66
CA ILE A 49 1.46 -16.39 7.53
C ILE A 49 0.80 -16.18 6.17
N VAL A 50 0.47 -14.93 5.83
CA VAL A 50 -0.16 -14.56 4.56
C VAL A 50 0.73 -14.93 3.38
N TYR A 51 2.02 -14.61 3.46
CA TYR A 51 3.01 -14.96 2.44
C TYR A 51 3.14 -16.48 2.27
N GLY A 52 3.11 -17.24 3.37
CA GLY A 52 3.11 -18.71 3.32
C GLY A 52 1.90 -19.29 2.58
N LEU A 53 0.70 -18.74 2.80
CA LEU A 53 -0.52 -19.17 2.09
C LEU A 53 -0.47 -18.86 0.60
N ILE A 54 0.07 -17.69 0.24
CA ILE A 54 0.24 -17.26 -1.15
C ILE A 54 1.25 -18.18 -1.86
N LEU A 55 2.38 -18.49 -1.22
CA LEU A 55 3.42 -19.37 -1.77
C LEU A 55 2.93 -20.78 -2.08
N GLN A 56 1.98 -21.32 -1.32
CA GLN A 56 1.47 -22.68 -1.54
C GLN A 56 0.79 -22.86 -2.90
N ASN A 57 0.34 -21.77 -3.52
CA ASN A 57 -0.50 -21.81 -4.73
C ASN A 57 0.20 -21.25 -5.98
N LEU A 58 1.47 -20.82 -5.88
CA LEU A 58 2.10 -20.00 -6.92
C LEU A 58 3.53 -20.39 -7.23
N VAL A 59 3.98 -19.99 -8.42
CA VAL A 59 5.19 -20.53 -9.05
C VAL A 59 6.34 -19.52 -9.10
N THR A 60 6.07 -18.20 -9.13
CA THR A 60 7.13 -17.20 -9.31
C THR A 60 7.17 -16.15 -8.18
N PRO A 61 8.37 -15.62 -7.85
CA PRO A 61 8.53 -14.54 -6.88
C PRO A 61 7.73 -13.28 -7.23
N GLU A 62 7.67 -12.92 -8.51
CA GLU A 62 7.01 -11.69 -8.97
C GLU A 62 5.50 -11.75 -8.72
N VAL A 63 4.88 -12.89 -9.04
CA VAL A 63 3.45 -13.12 -8.79
C VAL A 63 3.16 -13.20 -7.30
N THR A 64 4.04 -13.86 -6.53
CA THR A 64 3.90 -13.96 -5.07
C THR A 64 3.95 -12.59 -4.41
N ASN A 65 4.94 -11.76 -4.77
CA ASN A 65 5.11 -10.42 -4.21
C ASN A 65 3.93 -9.51 -4.58
N TYR A 66 3.49 -9.56 -5.83
CA TYR A 66 2.34 -8.78 -6.29
C TYR A 66 1.05 -9.17 -5.57
N LEU A 67 0.79 -10.48 -5.42
CA LEU A 67 -0.38 -10.95 -4.69
C LEU A 67 -0.31 -10.65 -3.20
N LEU A 68 0.88 -10.68 -2.58
CA LEU A 68 1.05 -10.22 -1.21
C LEU A 68 0.58 -8.77 -1.06
N ALA A 69 0.99 -7.89 -1.97
CA ALA A 69 0.55 -6.51 -1.96
C ALA A 69 -0.97 -6.35 -2.15
N LEU A 70 -1.56 -7.06 -3.11
CA LEU A 70 -3.01 -6.97 -3.35
C LEU A 70 -3.84 -7.49 -2.16
N VAL A 71 -3.42 -8.60 -1.55
CA VAL A 71 -4.08 -9.15 -0.35
C VAL A 71 -4.02 -8.14 0.80
N TRP A 72 -2.85 -7.57 1.06
CA TRP A 72 -2.69 -6.58 2.13
C TRP A 72 -3.41 -5.28 1.86
N ARG A 73 -3.52 -4.87 0.59
CA ARG A 73 -4.36 -3.75 0.17
C ARG A 73 -5.83 -4.03 0.46
N GLN A 74 -6.35 -5.22 0.17
CA GLN A 74 -7.71 -5.58 0.55
C GLN A 74 -7.89 -5.54 2.06
N PHE A 75 -6.96 -6.11 2.83
CA PHE A 75 -7.00 -6.08 4.29
C PHE A 75 -7.00 -4.66 4.83
N PHE A 76 -6.21 -3.76 4.26
CA PHE A 76 -6.16 -2.36 4.66
C PHE A 76 -7.55 -1.70 4.64
N TYR A 77 -8.33 -1.92 3.57
CA TYR A 77 -9.67 -1.35 3.45
C TYR A 77 -10.70 -2.10 4.30
N GLU A 78 -10.69 -3.44 4.30
CA GLU A 78 -11.67 -4.23 5.04
C GLU A 78 -11.51 -4.10 6.56
N MET A 79 -10.28 -4.05 7.06
CA MET A 79 -10.00 -3.92 8.49
C MET A 79 -10.49 -2.58 9.08
N ARG A 80 -10.65 -1.53 8.27
CA ARG A 80 -11.20 -0.25 8.75
C ARG A 80 -12.65 -0.34 9.19
N GLY A 81 -13.42 -1.29 8.64
CA GLY A 81 -14.82 -1.54 8.99
C GLY A 81 -15.04 -2.84 9.76
N LEU A 82 -13.97 -3.52 10.14
CA LEU A 82 -14.04 -4.86 10.72
C LEU A 82 -14.56 -4.83 12.16
N VAL A 83 -15.69 -5.51 12.40
CA VAL A 83 -16.27 -5.73 13.72
C VAL A 83 -16.10 -7.21 14.08
N PHE A 84 -15.21 -7.52 15.02
CA PHE A 84 -14.91 -8.91 15.41
C PHE A 84 -16.10 -9.64 16.04
N GLU A 85 -16.97 -8.91 16.72
CA GLU A 85 -18.09 -9.47 17.48
C GLU A 85 -19.14 -10.14 16.59
N ASP A 86 -19.15 -9.81 15.29
CA ASP A 86 -20.11 -10.31 14.31
C ASP A 86 -19.58 -11.47 13.45
N LEU A 87 -18.31 -11.87 13.64
CA LEU A 87 -17.66 -12.88 12.81
C LEU A 87 -17.57 -14.25 13.49
N PRO A 88 -17.72 -15.35 12.74
CA PRO A 88 -17.54 -16.71 13.25
C PRO A 88 -16.04 -17.09 13.36
N LEU A 89 -15.18 -16.11 13.68
CA LEU A 89 -13.73 -16.23 13.68
C LEU A 89 -13.19 -15.84 15.04
N ASP A 90 -12.35 -16.70 15.60
CA ASP A 90 -11.88 -16.57 16.99
C ASP A 90 -10.71 -15.59 17.13
N SER A 91 -10.11 -15.13 16.02
CA SER A 91 -8.95 -14.23 16.03
C SER A 91 -8.75 -13.43 14.72
N LEU A 92 -7.95 -12.36 14.80
CA LEU A 92 -7.47 -11.63 13.61
C LEU A 92 -6.71 -12.54 12.65
N GLN A 93 -5.94 -13.50 13.19
CA GLN A 93 -5.22 -14.47 12.38
C GLN A 93 -6.16 -15.31 11.52
N ASP A 94 -7.23 -15.85 12.11
CA ASP A 94 -8.20 -16.67 11.40
C ASP A 94 -8.93 -15.87 10.31
N TRP A 95 -9.22 -14.60 10.60
CA TRP A 95 -9.74 -13.65 9.61
C TRP A 95 -8.80 -13.46 8.43
N LEU A 96 -7.51 -13.20 8.67
CA LEU A 96 -6.50 -13.03 7.62
C LEU A 96 -6.35 -14.31 6.78
N ILE A 97 -6.34 -15.49 7.41
CA ILE A 97 -6.25 -16.78 6.70
C ILE A 97 -7.47 -16.98 5.80
N TYR A 98 -8.68 -16.79 6.33
CA TYR A 98 -9.92 -16.96 5.59
C TYR A 98 -9.99 -16.01 4.39
N HIS A 99 -9.74 -14.72 4.61
CA HIS A 99 -9.81 -13.70 3.55
C HIS A 99 -8.68 -13.87 2.52
N THR A 100 -7.47 -14.29 2.92
CA THR A 100 -6.42 -14.67 1.95
C THR A 100 -6.91 -15.78 1.03
N GLY A 101 -7.46 -16.86 1.59
CA GLY A 101 -7.95 -17.99 0.82
C GLY A 101 -9.12 -17.63 -0.11
N ALA A 102 -10.00 -16.73 0.34
CA ALA A 102 -11.08 -16.19 -0.49
C ALA A 102 -10.54 -15.38 -1.67
N PHE A 103 -9.65 -14.44 -1.40
CA PHE A 103 -9.03 -13.60 -2.43
C PHE A 103 -8.33 -14.42 -3.51
N LEU A 104 -7.53 -15.41 -3.11
CA LEU A 104 -6.75 -16.24 -4.04
C LEU A 104 -7.60 -17.08 -5.01
N ARG A 105 -8.88 -17.34 -4.70
CA ARG A 105 -9.79 -18.04 -5.60
C ARG A 105 -10.35 -17.15 -6.71
N GLU A 106 -10.41 -15.85 -6.47
CA GLU A 106 -11.09 -14.89 -7.35
C GLU A 106 -10.11 -13.99 -8.11
N VAL A 107 -8.88 -13.84 -7.60
CA VAL A 107 -7.90 -12.93 -8.17
C VAL A 107 -7.45 -13.36 -9.56
N SER A 108 -7.47 -12.41 -10.49
CA SER A 108 -6.83 -12.53 -11.78
C SER A 108 -5.48 -11.83 -11.74
N VAL A 109 -4.43 -12.54 -12.15
CA VAL A 109 -3.07 -11.99 -12.21
C VAL A 109 -2.81 -11.49 -13.64
N PRO A 110 -2.32 -10.24 -13.82
CA PRO A 110 -1.99 -9.74 -15.14
C PRO A 110 -0.80 -10.49 -15.74
N GLU A 111 -0.71 -10.49 -17.07
CA GLU A 111 0.40 -11.14 -17.79
C GLU A 111 1.75 -10.49 -17.49
N MET A 112 1.76 -9.19 -17.20
CA MET A 112 2.97 -8.42 -16.90
C MET A 112 2.83 -7.75 -15.54
N ILE A 113 3.79 -8.05 -14.66
CA ILE A 113 3.88 -7.48 -13.30
C ILE A 113 5.09 -6.55 -13.27
N THR A 114 4.85 -5.29 -12.90
CA THR A 114 5.88 -4.25 -12.71
C THR A 114 6.00 -3.84 -11.23
N TYR A 115 5.47 -4.67 -10.33
CA TYR A 115 5.52 -4.41 -8.90
C TYR A 115 6.87 -4.82 -8.33
N ASP A 116 7.40 -3.98 -7.46
CA ASP A 116 8.63 -4.23 -6.71
C ASP A 116 8.33 -4.10 -5.21
N LEU A 117 8.56 -5.20 -4.50
CA LEU A 117 8.30 -5.33 -3.08
C LEU A 117 9.31 -4.54 -2.23
N GLU A 118 10.55 -4.41 -2.71
CA GLU A 118 11.62 -3.75 -1.95
C GLU A 118 11.40 -2.24 -1.87
N THR A 119 10.97 -1.64 -2.98
CA THR A 119 10.72 -0.20 -3.06
C THR A 119 9.31 0.19 -2.67
N THR A 120 8.34 -0.73 -2.75
CA THR A 120 6.93 -0.45 -2.48
C THR A 120 6.31 -1.52 -1.57
N PRO A 121 6.76 -1.67 -0.31
CA PRO A 121 6.17 -2.66 0.59
C PRO A 121 4.67 -2.40 0.83
N PRO A 122 3.86 -3.43 1.16
CA PRO A 122 2.42 -3.32 1.14
C PRO A 122 1.84 -2.19 2.00
N PRO A 123 2.34 -1.89 3.22
CA PRO A 123 1.85 -0.72 3.96
C PRO A 123 2.16 0.60 3.27
N LEU A 124 3.36 0.79 2.73
CA LEU A 124 3.71 1.98 1.98
C LEU A 124 2.79 2.14 0.76
N TRP A 125 2.55 1.06 0.02
CA TRP A 125 1.61 1.10 -1.11
C TRP A 125 0.24 1.60 -0.67
N CYS A 126 -0.36 1.00 0.35
CA CYS A 126 -1.72 1.36 0.80
C CYS A 126 -1.86 2.86 1.11
N TYR A 127 -0.87 3.44 1.80
CA TYR A 127 -0.89 4.86 2.12
C TYR A 127 -0.56 5.76 0.92
N VAL A 128 0.28 5.33 -0.02
CA VAL A 128 0.50 6.05 -1.29
C VAL A 128 -0.77 6.04 -2.14
N GLU A 129 -1.47 4.90 -2.26
CA GLU A 129 -2.76 4.82 -2.95
C GLU A 129 -3.80 5.76 -2.30
N GLN A 130 -3.94 5.72 -0.98
CA GLN A 130 -4.83 6.63 -0.26
C GLN A 130 -4.42 8.10 -0.46
N GLY A 131 -3.12 8.41 -0.47
CA GLY A 131 -2.61 9.75 -0.73
C GLY A 131 -2.93 10.23 -2.14
N LEU A 132 -2.76 9.38 -3.14
CA LEU A 132 -3.12 9.66 -4.53
C LEU A 132 -4.62 9.92 -4.68
N GLU A 133 -5.49 9.21 -3.96
CA GLU A 133 -6.94 9.45 -3.96
C GLU A 133 -7.34 10.83 -3.42
N ASN A 134 -6.50 11.43 -2.58
CA ASN A 134 -6.74 12.78 -2.03
C ASN A 134 -6.24 13.91 -2.93
N LEU A 135 -5.43 13.62 -3.95
CA LEU A 135 -4.98 14.63 -4.90
C LEU A 135 -6.12 15.03 -5.84
N ASP A 136 -6.04 16.24 -6.39
CA ASP A 136 -6.95 16.64 -7.46
C ASP A 136 -6.76 15.73 -8.70
N PRO A 137 -7.81 15.53 -9.52
CA PRO A 137 -7.77 14.57 -10.61
C PRO A 137 -6.64 14.80 -11.62
N LEU A 138 -6.27 16.06 -11.87
CA LEU A 138 -5.25 16.40 -12.86
C LEU A 138 -3.85 16.13 -12.33
N SER A 139 -3.53 16.54 -11.08
CA SER A 139 -2.27 16.19 -10.42
C SER A 139 -2.08 14.68 -10.35
N ARG A 140 -3.11 13.95 -9.90
CA ARG A 140 -3.07 12.49 -9.85
C ARG A 140 -2.80 11.87 -11.23
N PHE A 141 -3.48 12.35 -12.26
CA PHE A 141 -3.28 11.87 -13.63
C PHE A 141 -1.83 12.10 -14.08
N ILE A 142 -1.32 13.32 -13.94
CA ILE A 142 0.02 13.71 -14.38
C ILE A 142 1.09 12.87 -13.64
N LEU A 143 1.00 12.74 -12.32
CA LEU A 143 1.92 11.93 -11.52
C LEU A 143 1.88 10.45 -11.94
N VAL A 144 0.69 9.84 -12.04
CA VAL A 144 0.58 8.42 -12.36
C VAL A 144 1.08 8.12 -13.77
N MET A 145 0.80 8.99 -14.75
CA MET A 145 1.32 8.81 -16.11
C MET A 145 2.84 8.95 -16.18
N SER A 146 3.42 9.89 -15.42
CA SER A 146 4.87 10.04 -15.28
C SER A 146 5.47 8.78 -14.67
N GLU A 147 5.03 8.39 -13.47
CA GLU A 147 5.72 7.39 -12.67
C GLU A 147 5.41 5.95 -13.08
N LYS A 148 4.15 5.65 -13.37
CA LYS A 148 3.76 4.27 -13.67
C LYS A 148 3.98 3.91 -15.14
N PHE A 149 3.81 4.89 -16.03
CA PHE A 149 3.83 4.66 -17.47
C PHE A 149 5.04 5.31 -18.17
N ASN A 150 5.90 6.02 -17.45
CA ASN A 150 7.08 6.72 -17.99
C ASN A 150 6.72 7.69 -19.12
N TRP A 151 5.54 8.33 -19.04
CA TRP A 151 5.18 9.36 -20.00
C TRP A 151 6.00 10.60 -19.71
N ASN A 152 6.75 11.08 -20.71
CA ASN A 152 7.35 12.40 -20.64
C ASN A 152 6.29 13.51 -20.73
N GLN A 153 6.68 14.72 -20.36
CA GLN A 153 5.80 15.88 -20.32
C GLN A 153 5.16 16.17 -21.68
N THR A 154 5.89 16.00 -22.78
CA THR A 154 5.35 16.18 -24.14
C THR A 154 4.20 15.23 -24.43
N ARG A 155 4.29 13.96 -24.02
CA ARG A 155 3.22 12.97 -24.19
C ARG A 155 2.01 13.29 -23.31
N ILE A 156 2.25 13.73 -22.07
CA ILE A 156 1.19 14.17 -21.14
C ILE A 156 0.41 15.35 -21.74
N ILE A 157 1.12 16.38 -22.22
CA ILE A 157 0.52 17.56 -22.87
C ILE A 157 -0.29 17.14 -24.09
N ALA A 158 0.29 16.33 -24.99
CA ALA A 158 -0.38 15.90 -26.21
C ALA A 158 -1.67 15.12 -25.91
N TYR A 159 -1.65 14.26 -24.89
CA TYR A 159 -2.84 13.53 -24.45
C TYR A 159 -3.92 14.47 -23.90
N LEU A 160 -3.56 15.37 -22.98
CA LEU A 160 -4.50 16.32 -22.39
C LEU A 160 -5.12 17.25 -23.45
N GLN A 161 -4.33 17.70 -24.43
CA GLN A 161 -4.83 18.48 -25.57
C GLN A 161 -5.83 17.71 -26.43
N ALA A 162 -5.59 16.40 -26.67
CA ALA A 162 -6.53 15.56 -27.39
C ALA A 162 -7.87 15.39 -26.64
N GLU A 163 -7.83 15.38 -25.30
CA GLU A 163 -9.00 15.37 -24.42
C GLU A 163 -9.64 16.77 -24.21
N GLY A 164 -9.18 17.79 -24.95
CA GLY A 164 -9.73 19.15 -24.90
C GLY A 164 -9.22 20.02 -23.75
N GLN A 165 -8.21 19.57 -23.01
CA GLN A 165 -7.54 20.35 -21.96
C GLN A 165 -6.36 21.13 -22.54
N THR A 166 -6.35 22.45 -22.36
CA THR A 166 -5.18 23.27 -22.76
C THR A 166 -4.26 23.43 -21.57
N ILE A 167 -3.06 22.88 -21.67
CA ILE A 167 -2.03 22.94 -20.62
C ILE A 167 -0.65 23.16 -21.26
N SER A 168 0.18 23.96 -20.61
CA SER A 168 1.56 24.25 -20.99
C SER A 168 2.55 23.31 -20.31
N LEU A 169 3.80 23.30 -20.80
CA LEU A 169 4.89 22.57 -20.16
C LEU A 169 5.20 23.08 -18.76
N GLU A 170 5.10 24.39 -18.54
CA GLU A 170 5.32 25.02 -17.24
C GLU A 170 4.28 24.54 -16.22
N GLU A 171 3.01 24.49 -16.62
CA GLU A 171 1.93 23.97 -15.78
C GLU A 171 2.11 22.49 -15.47
N VAL A 172 2.49 21.65 -16.46
CA VAL A 172 2.77 20.22 -16.19
C VAL A 172 3.92 20.05 -15.19
N ASN A 173 4.99 20.83 -15.30
CA ASN A 173 6.08 20.80 -14.32
C ASN A 173 5.61 21.23 -12.93
N HIS A 174 4.79 22.29 -12.85
CA HIS A 174 4.20 22.73 -11.60
C HIS A 174 3.31 21.65 -10.95
N TYR A 175 2.47 20.97 -11.73
CA TYR A 175 1.65 19.86 -11.25
C TYR A 175 2.49 18.67 -10.77
N LEU A 176 3.62 18.37 -11.41
CA LEU A 176 4.53 17.34 -10.94
C LEU A 176 5.15 17.74 -9.59
N GLU A 177 5.76 18.91 -9.49
CA GLU A 177 6.42 19.39 -8.27
C GLU A 177 5.44 19.50 -7.08
N GLN A 178 4.30 20.15 -7.31
CA GLN A 178 3.27 20.32 -6.30
C GLN A 178 2.63 18.98 -5.95
N GLY A 179 2.33 18.14 -6.94
CA GLY A 179 1.75 16.82 -6.74
C GLY A 179 2.62 15.90 -5.89
N TYR A 180 3.94 15.92 -6.08
CA TYR A 180 4.87 15.20 -5.20
C TYR A 180 4.84 15.72 -3.76
N THR A 181 4.85 17.04 -3.62
CA THR A 181 4.81 17.70 -2.31
C THR A 181 3.53 17.35 -1.57
N ASP A 182 2.39 17.42 -2.25
CA ASP A 182 1.07 17.13 -1.68
C ASP A 182 0.92 15.63 -1.37
N LEU A 183 1.41 14.75 -2.25
CA LEU A 183 1.39 13.31 -2.02
C LEU A 183 2.22 12.97 -0.77
N GLN A 184 3.44 13.48 -0.67
CA GLN A 184 4.29 13.25 0.50
C GLN A 184 3.67 13.84 1.78
N ALA A 185 3.07 15.02 1.70
CA ALA A 185 2.39 15.66 2.83
C ALA A 185 1.15 14.86 3.28
N SER A 186 0.47 14.19 2.37
CA SER A 186 -0.71 13.36 2.66
C SER A 186 -0.39 12.06 3.41
N LEU A 187 0.85 11.58 3.36
CA LEU A 187 1.25 10.37 4.07
C LEU A 187 1.30 10.61 5.58
N PRO A 188 0.86 9.65 6.42
CA PRO A 188 1.10 9.68 7.85
C PRO A 188 2.57 9.90 8.19
N ALA A 189 2.84 10.71 9.22
CA ALA A 189 4.20 11.03 9.60
C ALA A 189 5.01 9.79 9.99
N ASP A 190 4.37 8.81 10.62
CA ASP A 190 4.99 7.54 10.99
C ASP A 190 5.28 6.65 9.77
N ILE A 191 4.45 6.66 8.72
CA ILE A 191 4.71 5.95 7.47
C ILE A 191 5.90 6.56 6.73
N ARG A 192 5.99 7.89 6.66
CA ARG A 192 7.20 8.55 6.11
C ARG A 192 8.45 8.15 6.89
N ALA A 193 8.35 8.20 8.22
CA ALA A 193 9.43 7.80 9.09
C ALA A 193 9.83 6.33 8.85
N ILE A 194 8.88 5.40 8.68
CA ILE A 194 9.17 3.97 8.49
C ILE A 194 9.82 3.65 7.14
N TYR A 195 9.35 4.25 6.06
CA TYR A 195 9.71 3.79 4.71
C TYR A 195 10.49 4.78 3.86
N LEU A 196 10.43 6.08 4.15
CA LEU A 196 11.06 7.13 3.33
C LEU A 196 12.28 7.75 3.99
N GLU A 197 12.33 7.74 5.32
CA GLU A 197 13.48 8.22 6.08
C GLU A 197 14.46 7.06 6.28
N SER A 198 15.73 7.25 5.88
CA SER A 198 16.76 6.25 6.14
C SER A 198 17.10 6.26 7.64
N TYR A 199 16.88 5.15 8.34
CA TYR A 199 17.47 4.92 9.66
C TYR A 199 18.96 4.69 9.47
N GLY A 200 19.76 5.68 9.86
CA GLY A 200 21.21 5.58 9.96
C GLY A 200 21.65 4.62 11.06
#